data_AF-A0A9R0WTP1-F1
#
_entry.id   AF-A0A9R0WTP1-F1
#
_cell.length_a   1.000
_cell.length_b   1.000
_cell.length_c   1.000
_cell.angle_alpha   90.00
_cell.angle_beta   90.00
_cell.angle_gamma   90.00
#
_symmetry.space_group_name_H-M   'P 1'
#
loop_
_entity.id
_entity.type
_entity.pdbx_description
1 polymer ?
#
loop_
_entity_poly.entity_id
_entity_poly.type
_entity_poly.pdbx_seq_one_letter_code
_entity_poly.pdbx_strand_id
1 'polypeptide(L)'
;MQPAVFRALLHFIYTDSLPGGEDEDTEMAQLLLVAADRYAMERLKLVCQSILCKDLNVDTVATTLALADQHNCDELKDGCLEFIEISDTNAMDDVVATQGFKDLKVTCPSLIVDALEKRRKFRKA
;
A
#
# COMPACT_ATOMS: atom_id res chain seq x y z
N MET A 1 -3.90 18.18 2.28
CA MET A 1 -4.99 17.18 2.33
C MET A 1 -6.13 17.68 1.45
N GLN A 2 -6.64 16.83 0.57
CA GLN A 2 -7.69 17.22 -0.38
C GLN A 2 -9.07 17.29 0.30
N PRO A 3 -10.00 18.15 -0.17
CA PRO A 3 -11.34 18.27 0.43
C PRO A 3 -12.15 16.97 0.41
N ALA A 4 -12.00 16.14 -0.63
CA ALA A 4 -12.70 14.86 -0.75
C ALA A 4 -12.24 13.86 0.34
N VAL A 5 -10.93 13.72 0.53
CA VAL A 5 -10.33 12.88 1.58
C VAL A 5 -10.79 13.31 2.97
N PHE A 6 -10.83 14.63 3.24
CA PHE A 6 -11.31 15.12 4.53
C PHE A 6 -12.80 14.86 4.74
N ARG A 7 -13.62 14.99 3.69
CA ARG A 7 -15.04 14.64 3.76
C ARG A 7 -15.23 13.15 4.06
N ALA A 8 -14.44 12.28 3.45
CA ALA A 8 -14.49 10.84 3.72
C ALA A 8 -14.02 10.50 5.13
N LEU A 9 -12.94 11.13 5.62
CA LEU A 9 -12.51 11.02 7.01
C LEU A 9 -13.62 11.41 7.99
N LEU A 10 -14.27 12.56 7.77
CA LEU A 10 -15.39 13.00 8.60
C LEU A 10 -16.56 12.02 8.53
N HIS A 11 -16.90 11.51 7.34
CA HIS A 11 -17.96 10.53 7.19
C HIS A 11 -17.67 9.29 8.04
N PHE A 12 -16.45 8.76 7.99
CA PHE A 12 -16.04 7.63 8.82
C PHE A 12 -16.12 7.95 10.31
N ILE A 13 -15.67 9.13 10.75
CA ILE A 13 -15.77 9.55 12.17
C ILE A 13 -17.22 9.51 12.68
N TYR A 14 -18.18 9.94 11.85
CA TYR A 14 -19.58 10.03 12.26
C TYR A 14 -20.41 8.77 12.05
N THR A 15 -19.98 7.87 11.15
CA THR A 15 -20.80 6.73 10.71
C THR A 15 -20.13 5.37 10.88
N ASP A 16 -18.83 5.35 11.19
CA ASP A 16 -17.98 4.16 11.18
C ASP A 16 -17.96 3.41 9.83
N SER A 17 -18.24 4.12 8.74
CA SER A 17 -18.31 3.57 7.39
C SER A 17 -17.65 4.48 6.36
N LEU A 18 -17.17 3.91 5.26
CA LEU A 18 -16.55 4.64 4.17
C LEU A 18 -17.62 5.12 3.15
N PRO A 19 -17.48 6.33 2.59
CA PRO A 19 -18.49 6.92 1.71
C PRO A 19 -18.44 6.34 0.28
N GLY A 20 -19.21 5.28 0.02
CA GLY A 20 -19.32 4.72 -1.33
C GLY A 20 -19.44 3.21 -1.41
N GLY A 21 -19.18 2.49 -0.30
CA GLY A 21 -19.14 1.03 -0.26
C GLY A 21 -17.70 0.49 -0.26
N GLU A 22 -17.53 -0.83 -0.36
CA GLU A 22 -16.20 -1.49 -0.35
C GLU A 22 -15.45 -1.36 -1.70
N ASP A 23 -16.12 -0.95 -2.77
CA ASP A 23 -15.54 -0.72 -4.11
C ASP A 23 -14.92 0.70 -4.20
N GLU A 24 -14.09 1.07 -3.23
CA GLU A 24 -13.48 2.40 -3.19
C GLU A 24 -12.16 2.44 -3.95
N ASP A 25 -12.00 3.51 -4.75
CA ASP A 25 -10.81 3.81 -5.53
C ASP A 25 -9.53 3.60 -4.69
N THR A 26 -8.62 2.76 -5.17
CA THR A 26 -7.31 2.49 -4.53
C THR A 26 -6.58 3.79 -4.17
N GLU A 27 -6.71 4.83 -5.00
CA GLU A 27 -6.16 6.16 -4.74
C GLU A 27 -6.78 6.83 -3.50
N MET A 28 -8.11 6.72 -3.32
CA MET A 28 -8.79 7.24 -2.12
C MET A 28 -8.33 6.49 -0.87
N ALA A 29 -8.20 5.16 -0.95
CA ALA A 29 -7.71 4.35 0.17
C ALA A 29 -6.27 4.71 0.56
N GLN A 30 -5.38 4.97 -0.41
CA GLN A 30 -4.02 5.47 -0.15
C GLN A 30 -4.04 6.83 0.56
N LEU A 31 -4.84 7.78 0.06
CA LEU A 31 -4.94 9.11 0.66
C LEU A 31 -5.59 9.09 2.05
N LEU A 32 -6.56 8.22 2.27
CA LEU A 32 -7.19 8.01 3.57
C LEU A 32 -6.26 7.32 4.56
N LEU A 33 -5.39 6.41 4.12
CA LEU A 33 -4.37 5.81 4.99
C LEU A 33 -3.45 6.90 5.58
N VAL A 34 -2.97 7.81 4.73
CA VAL A 34 -2.13 8.96 5.15
C VAL A 34 -2.87 9.84 6.16
N ALA A 35 -4.17 10.10 5.92
CA ALA A 35 -4.99 10.88 6.83
C ALA A 35 -5.21 10.12 8.15
N ALA A 36 -5.55 8.83 8.09
CA ALA A 36 -5.83 8.00 9.25
C ALA A 36 -4.62 7.95 10.19
N ASP A 37 -3.42 7.76 9.65
CA ASP A 37 -2.16 7.79 10.41
C ASP A 37 -1.94 9.18 11.04
N ARG A 38 -2.10 10.26 10.26
CA ARG A 38 -1.95 11.64 10.75
C ARG A 38 -2.89 11.99 11.91
N TYR A 39 -4.12 11.47 11.89
CA TYR A 39 -5.14 11.73 12.91
C TYR A 39 -5.26 10.60 13.94
N ALA A 40 -4.34 9.62 13.96
CA ALA A 40 -4.33 8.49 14.87
C ALA A 40 -5.65 7.68 14.88
N MET A 41 -6.25 7.50 13.70
CA MET A 41 -7.50 6.78 13.49
C MET A 41 -7.23 5.31 13.16
N GLU A 42 -6.84 4.52 14.16
CA GLU A 42 -6.35 3.14 13.97
C GLU A 42 -7.32 2.22 13.22
N ARG A 43 -8.63 2.26 13.54
CA ARG A 43 -9.60 1.42 12.82
C ARG A 43 -9.72 1.78 11.34
N LEU A 44 -9.72 3.07 11.01
CA LEU A 44 -9.73 3.51 9.60
C LEU A 44 -8.44 3.10 8.90
N LYS A 45 -7.31 3.20 9.58
CA LYS A 45 -6.00 2.78 9.08
C LYS A 45 -6.01 1.28 8.71
N LEU A 46 -6.59 0.43 9.54
CA LEU A 46 -6.76 -1.01 9.26
C LEU A 46 -7.71 -1.28 8.08
N VAL A 47 -8.83 -0.55 7.99
CA VAL A 47 -9.75 -0.67 6.85
C VAL A 47 -9.05 -0.31 5.53
N CYS A 48 -8.31 0.80 5.50
CA CYS A 48 -7.56 1.21 4.31
C CYS A 48 -6.51 0.15 3.93
N GLN A 49 -5.79 -0.41 4.91
CA GLN A 49 -4.83 -1.50 4.65
C GLN A 49 -5.50 -2.73 4.03
N SER A 50 -6.69 -3.11 4.52
CA SER A 50 -7.42 -4.27 3.97
C SER A 50 -7.83 -4.04 2.51
N ILE A 51 -8.33 -2.85 2.16
CA ILE A 51 -8.69 -2.50 0.78
C ILE A 51 -7.45 -2.54 -0.11
N LEU A 52 -6.38 -1.85 0.31
CA LEU A 52 -5.14 -1.78 -0.48
C LEU A 52 -4.50 -3.15 -0.70
N CYS A 53 -4.61 -4.07 0.27
CA CYS A 53 -4.09 -5.43 0.15
C CYS A 53 -4.90 -6.27 -0.85
N LYS A 54 -6.23 -6.08 -0.91
CA LYS A 54 -7.11 -6.78 -1.87
C LYS A 54 -6.88 -6.33 -3.31
N ASP A 55 -6.59 -5.04 -3.52
CA ASP A 55 -6.43 -4.42 -4.84
C ASP A 55 -4.96 -4.29 -5.30
N LEU A 56 -4.04 -5.04 -4.68
CA LEU A 56 -2.64 -5.05 -5.10
C LEU A 56 -2.50 -5.53 -6.54
N ASN A 57 -1.82 -4.72 -7.34
CA ASN A 57 -1.49 -5.04 -8.73
C ASN A 57 -0.06 -4.57 -9.05
N VAL A 58 0.43 -4.94 -10.24
CA VAL A 58 1.80 -4.65 -10.70
C VAL A 58 2.09 -3.14 -10.70
N ASP A 59 1.11 -2.31 -11.04
CA ASP A 59 1.27 -0.85 -11.11
C ASP A 59 1.23 -0.18 -9.73
N THR A 60 0.44 -0.72 -8.81
CA THR A 60 0.18 -0.11 -7.49
C THR A 60 1.12 -0.64 -6.40
N VAL A 61 1.63 -1.88 -6.50
CA VAL A 61 2.38 -2.55 -5.42
C VAL A 61 3.59 -1.74 -4.94
N ALA A 62 4.32 -1.09 -5.86
CA ALA A 62 5.48 -0.29 -5.48
C ALA A 62 5.08 0.97 -4.68
N THR A 63 3.98 1.63 -5.07
CA THR A 63 3.47 2.81 -4.39
C THR A 63 2.87 2.46 -3.02
N THR A 64 2.12 1.36 -2.95
CA THR A 64 1.52 0.85 -1.72
C THR A 64 2.59 0.37 -0.73
N LEU A 65 3.66 -0.29 -1.20
CA LEU A 65 4.79 -0.69 -0.36
C LEU A 65 5.51 0.53 0.25
N ALA A 66 5.73 1.59 -0.54
CA ALA A 66 6.32 2.83 -0.05
C ALA A 66 5.46 3.47 1.06
N LEU A 67 4.14 3.54 0.83
CA LEU A 67 3.19 4.09 1.80
C LEU A 67 3.14 3.24 3.08
N ALA A 68 3.15 1.92 2.95
CA ALA A 68 3.12 1.01 4.09
C ALA A 68 4.33 1.22 5.00
N ASP A 69 5.53 1.35 4.44
CA ASP A 69 6.75 1.62 5.20
C ASP A 69 6.72 3.01 5.85
N GLN A 70 6.32 4.05 5.09
CA GLN A 70 6.26 5.42 5.58
C GLN A 70 5.31 5.59 6.78
N HIS A 71 4.21 4.82 6.80
CA HIS A 71 3.17 4.90 7.82
C HIS A 71 3.20 3.73 8.80
N ASN A 72 4.31 2.97 8.87
CA ASN A 72 4.49 1.83 9.78
C ASN A 72 3.30 0.84 9.75
N CYS A 73 2.86 0.47 8.56
CA CYS A 73 1.81 -0.52 8.32
C CYS A 73 2.45 -1.87 8.00
N ASP A 74 2.92 -2.58 9.04
CA ASP A 74 3.72 -3.80 8.87
C ASP A 74 2.96 -4.91 8.12
N GLU A 75 1.67 -5.10 8.41
CA GLU A 75 0.85 -6.12 7.73
C GLU A 75 0.70 -5.84 6.22
N LEU A 76 0.44 -4.59 5.85
CA LEU A 76 0.36 -4.19 4.44
C LEU A 76 1.72 -4.29 3.75
N LYS A 77 2.81 -3.94 4.45
CA LYS A 77 4.17 -4.07 3.95
C LYS A 77 4.49 -5.54 3.65
N ASP A 78 4.16 -6.44 4.57
CA ASP A 78 4.38 -7.87 4.38
C ASP A 78 3.56 -8.44 3.22
N GLY A 79 2.30 -8.04 3.09
CA GLY A 79 1.44 -8.43 1.95
C GLY A 79 1.98 -7.95 0.60
N CYS A 80 2.51 -6.73 0.53
CA CYS A 80 3.17 -6.21 -0.68
C CYS A 80 4.42 -7.03 -1.04
N LEU A 81 5.23 -7.40 -0.03
CA LEU A 81 6.43 -8.21 -0.23
C LEU A 81 6.09 -9.64 -0.66
N GLU A 82 5.02 -10.22 -0.12
CA GLU A 82 4.51 -11.53 -0.51
C GLU A 82 3.96 -11.52 -1.95
N PHE A 83 3.24 -10.47 -2.35
CA PHE A 83 2.81 -10.30 -3.74
C PHE A 83 4.01 -10.28 -4.70
N ILE A 84 5.06 -9.53 -4.33
CA ILE A 84 6.34 -9.45 -5.04
C ILE A 84 7.04 -10.83 -5.13
N GLU A 85 6.89 -11.66 -4.11
CA GLU A 85 7.49 -12.99 -4.01
C GLU A 85 6.77 -14.03 -4.88
N ILE A 86 5.44 -14.07 -4.83
CA ILE A 86 4.60 -15.02 -5.58
C ILE A 86 4.54 -14.65 -7.07
N SER A 87 4.72 -13.37 -7.40
CA SER A 87 4.71 -12.89 -8.79
C SER A 87 5.83 -13.55 -9.62
N ASP A 88 5.46 -14.08 -10.79
CA ASP A 88 6.38 -14.65 -11.77
C ASP A 88 7.51 -13.68 -12.15
N THR A 89 8.64 -14.21 -12.65
CA THR A 89 9.77 -13.40 -13.11
C THR A 89 9.39 -12.29 -14.08
N ASN A 90 8.41 -12.51 -14.95
CA ASN A 90 7.93 -11.51 -15.92
C ASN A 90 7.17 -10.37 -15.24
N ALA A 91 6.28 -10.69 -14.28
CA ALA A 91 5.53 -9.68 -13.53
C ALA A 91 6.48 -8.79 -12.70
N MET A 92 7.61 -9.34 -12.26
CA MET A 92 8.65 -8.57 -11.57
C MET A 92 9.39 -7.60 -12.49
N ASP A 93 9.70 -8.01 -13.72
CA ASP A 93 10.28 -7.09 -14.71
C ASP A 93 9.29 -5.97 -15.05
N ASP A 94 7.99 -6.28 -15.07
CA ASP A 94 6.93 -5.28 -15.23
C ASP A 94 6.86 -4.33 -14.02
N VAL A 95 6.88 -4.84 -12.78
CA VAL A 95 6.94 -4.00 -11.56
C VAL A 95 8.15 -3.07 -11.61
N VAL A 96 9.33 -3.58 -11.98
CA VAL A 96 10.57 -2.79 -12.08
C VAL A 96 10.46 -1.70 -13.17
N ALA A 97 9.70 -1.96 -14.23
CA ALA A 97 9.46 -1.01 -15.31
C ALA A 97 8.52 0.14 -14.91
N THR A 98 7.65 -0.07 -13.91
CA THR A 98 6.69 0.94 -13.44
C THR A 98 7.38 2.22 -12.93
N GLN A 99 6.66 3.34 -13.07
CA GLN A 99 7.15 4.60 -12.51
C GLN A 99 7.21 4.55 -10.97
N GLY A 100 6.23 3.89 -10.33
CA GLY A 100 6.20 3.73 -8.87
C GLY A 100 7.45 3.04 -8.32
N PHE A 101 7.98 2.02 -9.01
CA PHE A 101 9.21 1.36 -8.59
C PHE A 101 10.46 2.23 -8.80
N LYS A 102 10.50 3.04 -9.86
CA LYS A 102 11.59 4.01 -10.08
C LYS A 102 11.61 5.08 -8.97
N ASP A 103 10.44 5.56 -8.58
CA ASP A 103 10.30 6.54 -7.50
C ASP A 103 10.65 5.93 -6.13
N LEU A 104 10.28 4.67 -5.91
CA LEU A 104 10.68 3.88 -4.73
C LEU A 104 12.20 3.77 -4.63
N LYS A 105 12.91 3.56 -5.75
CA LYS A 105 14.38 3.46 -5.78
C LYS A 105 15.08 4.74 -5.34
N VAL A 106 14.46 5.90 -5.56
CA VAL A 106 15.00 7.19 -5.13
C VAL A 106 14.63 7.48 -3.68
N THR A 107 13.38 7.20 -3.31
CA THR A 107 12.82 7.59 -2.00
C THR A 107 13.25 6.65 -0.88
N CYS A 108 13.22 5.34 -1.11
CA CYS A 108 13.48 4.31 -0.08
C CYS A 108 14.27 3.12 -0.65
N PRO A 109 15.60 3.23 -0.84
CA PRO A 109 16.41 2.14 -1.39
C PRO A 109 16.44 0.88 -0.52
N SER A 110 16.27 1.01 0.80
CA SER A 110 16.24 -0.09 1.76
C SER A 110 15.11 -1.09 1.49
N LEU A 111 13.94 -0.61 1.07
CA LEU A 111 12.79 -1.47 0.75
C LEU A 111 13.04 -2.41 -0.42
N ILE A 112 13.87 -1.97 -1.37
CA ILE A 112 14.28 -2.81 -2.50
C ILE A 112 15.19 -3.93 -2.00
N VAL A 113 16.10 -3.63 -1.06
CA VAL A 113 16.97 -4.64 -0.46
C VAL A 113 16.12 -5.67 0.30
N ASP A 114 15.16 -5.22 1.11
CA ASP A 114 14.24 -6.10 1.84
C ASP A 114 13.47 -7.03 0.90
N ALA A 115 12.91 -6.50 -0.19
CA ALA A 115 12.19 -7.28 -1.21
C ALA A 115 13.10 -8.31 -1.90
N LEU A 116 14.34 -7.94 -2.22
CA LEU A 116 15.31 -8.84 -2.84
C LEU A 116 15.80 -9.93 -1.87
N GLU A 117 15.98 -9.60 -0.59
CA GLU A 117 16.36 -10.56 0.45
C GLU A 117 15.26 -11.59 0.72
N LYS A 118 14.00 -11.15 0.80
CA LYS A 118 12.84 -12.06 0.98
C LYS A 118 12.73 -13.03 -0.19
N ARG A 119 12.83 -12.53 -1.43
CA ARG A 119 12.85 -13.35 -2.66
C ARG A 119 14.00 -14.36 -2.72
N ARG A 120 15.19 -13.98 -2.22
CA ARG A 120 16.36 -14.89 -2.15
C ARG A 120 16.18 -16.02 -1.14
N LYS A 121 15.47 -15.78 -0.03
CA LYS A 121 15.16 -16.82 0.96
C LYS A 121 14.19 -17.85 0.37
N PHE A 122 13.20 -17.41 -0.39
CA PHE A 122 12.25 -18.31 -1.07
C PHE A 122 12.90 -19.23 -2.10
N ARG A 123 13.75 -18.71 -3.01
CA ARG A 123 14.44 -19.56 -4.02
C ARG A 123 15.40 -20.59 -3.43
N LYS A 124 15.73 -20.51 -2.13
CA LYS A 124 16.61 -21.46 -1.44
C LYS A 124 15.84 -22.50 -0.60
N ALA A 125 14.54 -22.30 -0.40
CA ALA A 125 13.64 -23.25 0.26
C ALA A 125 13.06 -24.23 -0.77
#